data_AF-A0A1Y5ETK8-F1
#
_entry.id   AF-A0A1Y5ETK8-F1
#
_cell.length_a   1.000
_cell.length_b   1.000
_cell.length_c   1.000
_cell.angle_alpha   90.00
_cell.angle_beta   90.00
_cell.angle_gamma   90.00
#
_symmetry.space_group_name_H-M   'P 1'
#
loop_
_entity.id
_entity.type
_entity.pdbx_description
1 polymer ?
#
loop_
_entity_poly.entity_id
_entity_poly.type
_entity_poly.pdbx_seq_one_letter_code
_entity_poly.pdbx_strand_id
1 'polypeptide(L)'
;MPILLPHNNPSLIKFCQLSNVPSQTTRLAQLLELRPTLVNSPETDQLNAVLNLSDYVFQQACRFPEWVDEWANMESAVLLTMSPKQVLPISQAELFELDEKSLMSRLRLFRHQWMCRLIYLDLLQKIDLKDLTKILSELADVCVQTSLSWLKNNYQNLYGDALDSDGELVS
;
A
#
# COMPACT_ATOMS: atom_id res chain seq x y z
N MET A 1 -13.11 28.11 -2.01
CA MET A 1 -12.43 27.23 -2.99
C MET A 1 -13.36 26.06 -3.26
N PRO A 2 -13.72 25.76 -4.52
CA PRO A 2 -14.63 24.67 -4.81
C PRO A 2 -13.92 23.34 -4.61
N ILE A 3 -14.58 22.42 -3.90
CA ILE A 3 -14.13 21.07 -3.60
C ILE A 3 -14.22 20.25 -4.90
N LEU A 4 -13.11 19.64 -5.31
CA LEU A 4 -13.05 18.74 -6.45
C LEU A 4 -13.62 17.39 -6.01
N LEU A 5 -14.84 17.09 -6.44
CA LEU A 5 -15.47 15.76 -6.35
C LEU A 5 -15.03 14.89 -7.54
N PRO A 6 -15.22 13.56 -7.52
CA PRO A 6 -14.82 12.67 -8.62
C PRO A 6 -15.47 12.97 -9.99
N HIS A 7 -16.56 13.74 -10.03
CA HIS A 7 -17.15 14.27 -11.28
C HIS A 7 -16.46 15.55 -11.79
N ASN A 8 -15.50 16.09 -11.04
CA ASN A 8 -14.94 17.43 -11.18
C ASN A 8 -13.45 17.44 -11.54
N ASN A 9 -12.85 16.29 -11.91
CA ASN A 9 -11.48 16.25 -12.44
C ASN A 9 -11.50 16.06 -13.97
N PRO A 10 -11.70 17.14 -14.77
CA PRO A 10 -11.73 17.06 -16.23
C PRO A 10 -10.40 16.59 -16.82
N SER A 11 -9.29 16.73 -16.09
CA SER A 11 -7.98 16.23 -16.50
C SER A 11 -7.92 14.70 -16.48
N LEU A 12 -8.62 14.05 -15.55
CA LEU A 12 -8.70 12.59 -15.46
C LEU A 12 -9.48 12.01 -16.63
N ILE A 13 -10.66 12.56 -16.93
CA ILE A 13 -11.46 12.14 -18.10
C ILE A 13 -10.68 12.36 -19.40
N LYS A 14 -10.04 13.53 -19.53
CA LYS A 14 -9.25 13.87 -20.73
C LYS A 14 -8.02 12.98 -20.90
N PHE A 15 -7.35 12.59 -19.81
CA PHE A 15 -6.25 11.64 -19.86
C PHE A 15 -6.72 10.25 -20.32
N CYS A 16 -7.79 9.71 -19.72
CA CYS A 16 -8.34 8.42 -20.11
C CYS A 16 -8.77 8.37 -21.59
N GLN A 17 -9.31 9.49 -22.12
CA GLN A 17 -9.66 9.61 -23.54
C GLN A 17 -8.44 9.61 -24.47
N LEU A 18 -7.31 10.18 -24.04
CA LEU A 18 -6.07 10.25 -24.82
C LEU A 18 -5.28 8.92 -24.81
N SER A 19 -5.43 8.11 -23.74
CA SER A 19 -4.76 6.81 -23.62
C SER A 19 -5.40 5.68 -24.47
N ASN A 20 -6.54 5.93 -25.10
CA ASN A 20 -7.28 4.95 -25.91
C ASN A 20 -6.59 4.72 -27.28
N VAL A 21 -5.47 4.00 -27.27
CA VAL A 21 -4.81 3.49 -28.49
C VAL A 21 -5.38 2.10 -28.82
N PRO A 22 -6.01 1.88 -29.99
CA PRO A 22 -6.85 0.71 -30.28
C PRO A 22 -6.09 -0.62 -30.54
N SER A 23 -4.77 -0.68 -30.31
CA SER A 23 -3.94 -1.84 -30.64
C SER A 23 -3.12 -2.42 -29.48
N GLN A 24 -3.29 -1.91 -28.26
CA GLN A 24 -2.65 -2.46 -27.06
C GLN A 24 -3.72 -3.07 -26.16
N THR A 25 -3.49 -4.31 -25.69
CA THR A 25 -4.32 -4.93 -24.66
C THR A 25 -4.37 -4.00 -23.45
N THR A 26 -5.54 -3.40 -23.20
CA THR A 26 -5.73 -2.44 -22.11
C THR A 26 -5.23 -3.04 -20.80
N ARG A 27 -4.60 -2.25 -19.93
CA ARG A 27 -4.10 -2.71 -18.62
C ARG A 27 -5.17 -3.45 -17.81
N LEU A 28 -6.42 -2.98 -17.89
CA LEU A 28 -7.57 -3.68 -17.32
C LEU A 28 -7.74 -5.08 -17.91
N ALA A 29 -7.70 -5.25 -19.23
CA ALA A 29 -7.85 -6.55 -19.88
C ALA A 29 -6.77 -7.55 -19.42
N GLN A 30 -5.51 -7.10 -19.29
CA GLN A 30 -4.43 -7.94 -18.74
C GLN A 30 -4.71 -8.37 -17.31
N LEU A 31 -5.26 -7.48 -16.47
CA LEU A 31 -5.64 -7.82 -15.10
C LEU A 31 -6.83 -8.79 -15.06
N LEU A 32 -7.82 -8.62 -15.95
CA LEU A 32 -8.99 -9.49 -16.04
C LEU A 32 -8.63 -10.91 -16.48
N GLU A 33 -7.61 -11.10 -17.32
CA GLU A 33 -7.08 -12.44 -17.65
C GLU A 33 -6.55 -13.17 -16.40
N LEU A 34 -5.88 -12.43 -15.50
CA LEU A 34 -5.36 -12.98 -14.24
C LEU A 34 -6.45 -13.18 -13.18
N ARG A 35 -7.49 -12.33 -13.18
CA ARG A 35 -8.59 -12.39 -12.22
C ARG A 35 -9.94 -12.04 -12.86
N PRO A 36 -10.60 -13.02 -13.51
CA PRO A 36 -11.85 -12.80 -14.24
C PRO A 36 -13.03 -12.34 -13.36
N THR A 37 -12.96 -12.57 -12.05
CA THR A 37 -14.01 -12.20 -11.10
C THR A 37 -14.21 -10.68 -10.98
N LEU A 38 -13.20 -9.89 -11.33
CA LEU A 38 -13.24 -8.42 -11.27
C LEU A 38 -14.20 -7.77 -12.28
N VAL A 39 -14.61 -8.51 -13.33
CA VAL A 39 -15.55 -8.03 -14.37
C VAL A 39 -16.89 -7.58 -13.78
N ASN A 40 -17.31 -8.16 -12.67
CA ASN A 40 -18.61 -7.86 -12.04
C ASN A 40 -18.56 -6.67 -11.08
N SER A 41 -17.42 -5.97 -10.96
CA SER A 41 -17.28 -4.86 -10.03
C SER A 41 -17.93 -3.58 -10.60
N PRO A 42 -18.78 -2.88 -9.83
CA PRO A 42 -19.42 -1.64 -10.27
C PRO A 42 -18.42 -0.50 -10.52
N GLU A 43 -17.17 -0.64 -10.05
CA GLU A 43 -16.11 0.38 -10.11
C GLU A 43 -15.07 0.11 -11.23
N THR A 44 -15.41 -0.71 -12.22
CA THR A 44 -14.49 -1.12 -13.30
C THR A 44 -13.86 0.08 -14.05
N ASP A 45 -14.62 1.16 -14.26
CA ASP A 45 -14.10 2.38 -14.91
C ASP A 45 -13.06 3.11 -14.06
N GLN A 46 -13.29 3.19 -12.75
CA GLN A 46 -12.34 3.81 -11.80
C GLN A 46 -11.07 2.98 -11.71
N LEU A 47 -11.21 1.66 -11.63
CA LEU A 47 -10.08 0.72 -11.67
C LEU A 47 -9.28 0.90 -12.96
N ASN A 48 -9.93 0.92 -14.13
CA ASN A 48 -9.25 1.15 -15.41
C ASN A 48 -8.48 2.48 -15.43
N ALA A 49 -9.08 3.57 -14.94
CA ALA A 49 -8.42 4.86 -14.85
C ALA A 49 -7.16 4.80 -13.97
N VAL A 50 -7.25 4.23 -12.77
CA VAL A 50 -6.11 4.10 -11.85
C VAL A 50 -5.00 3.24 -12.45
N LEU A 51 -5.32 2.10 -13.08
CA LEU A 51 -4.32 1.24 -13.70
C LEU A 51 -3.56 1.97 -14.82
N ASN A 52 -4.22 2.84 -15.58
CA ASN A 52 -3.57 3.64 -16.62
C ASN A 52 -2.78 4.83 -16.06
N LEU A 53 -3.16 5.36 -14.90
CA LEU A 53 -2.50 6.50 -14.25
C LEU A 53 -1.29 6.09 -13.39
N SER A 54 -1.23 4.84 -12.91
CA SER A 54 -0.16 4.38 -12.02
C SER A 54 0.44 3.05 -12.47
N ASP A 55 1.65 3.13 -13.04
CA ASP A 55 2.48 1.95 -13.35
C ASP A 55 2.74 1.09 -12.12
N TYR A 56 2.94 1.74 -10.97
CA TYR A 56 3.16 1.05 -9.71
C TYR A 56 1.94 0.18 -9.34
N VAL A 57 0.74 0.76 -9.32
CA VAL A 57 -0.48 0.01 -8.98
C VAL A 57 -0.74 -1.09 -10.00
N PHE A 58 -0.55 -0.80 -11.28
CA PHE A 58 -0.69 -1.80 -12.33
C PHE A 58 0.26 -3.00 -12.13
N GLN A 59 1.55 -2.75 -11.89
CA GLN A 59 2.52 -3.82 -11.62
C GLN A 59 2.18 -4.63 -10.37
N GLN A 60 1.75 -3.96 -9.27
CA GLN A 60 1.34 -4.68 -8.07
C GLN A 60 0.05 -5.48 -8.29
N ALA A 61 -0.92 -4.96 -9.04
CA ALA A 61 -2.16 -5.67 -9.39
C ALA A 61 -1.89 -6.90 -10.25
N CYS A 62 -0.95 -6.83 -11.20
CA CYS A 62 -0.53 -8.01 -11.97
C CYS A 62 0.21 -9.05 -11.11
N ARG A 63 0.99 -8.59 -10.12
CA ARG A 63 1.77 -9.48 -9.26
C ARG A 63 0.93 -10.13 -8.14
N PHE A 64 -0.02 -9.38 -7.59
CA PHE A 64 -0.89 -9.75 -6.49
C PHE A 64 -2.35 -9.40 -6.84
N PRO A 65 -2.94 -10.10 -7.82
CA PRO A 65 -4.29 -9.79 -8.31
C PRO A 65 -5.36 -9.95 -7.22
N GLU A 66 -5.10 -10.79 -6.21
CA GLU A 66 -5.98 -10.98 -5.06
C GLU A 66 -6.15 -9.75 -4.17
N TRP A 67 -5.20 -8.80 -4.19
CA TRP A 67 -5.34 -7.56 -3.42
C TRP A 67 -6.39 -6.63 -4.02
N VAL A 68 -6.63 -6.73 -5.33
CA VAL A 68 -7.46 -5.78 -6.06
C VAL A 68 -8.88 -5.71 -5.51
N ASP A 69 -9.50 -6.84 -5.17
CA ASP A 69 -10.85 -6.85 -4.61
C ASP A 69 -10.93 -6.07 -3.29
N GLU A 70 -9.87 -6.11 -2.49
CA GLU A 70 -9.83 -5.47 -1.18
C GLU A 70 -9.78 -3.95 -1.32
N TRP A 71 -8.84 -3.43 -2.12
CA TRP A 71 -8.62 -1.98 -2.20
C TRP A 71 -9.48 -1.29 -3.25
N ALA A 72 -9.94 -1.99 -4.30
CA ALA A 72 -10.82 -1.39 -5.31
C ALA A 72 -12.23 -1.11 -4.78
N ASN A 73 -12.66 -1.80 -3.72
CA ASN A 73 -13.95 -1.56 -3.06
C ASN A 73 -13.78 -0.83 -1.72
N MET A 74 -12.59 -0.27 -1.46
CA MET A 74 -12.27 0.33 -0.16
C MET A 74 -12.70 1.79 -0.10
N GLU A 75 -13.33 2.16 1.01
CA GLU A 75 -13.63 3.54 1.37
C GLU A 75 -12.54 4.13 2.26
N SER A 76 -12.28 5.43 2.14
CA SER A 76 -11.23 6.10 2.92
C SER A 76 -11.48 6.05 4.43
N ALA A 77 -12.73 6.09 4.87
CA ALA A 77 -13.10 5.95 6.28
C ALA A 77 -12.69 4.58 6.86
N VAL A 78 -12.76 3.52 6.06
CA VAL A 78 -12.32 2.17 6.45
C VAL A 78 -10.80 2.15 6.60
N LEU A 79 -10.07 2.73 5.65
CA LEU A 79 -8.61 2.80 5.69
C LEU A 79 -8.10 3.57 6.92
N LEU A 80 -8.75 4.69 7.26
CA LEU A 80 -8.43 5.51 8.43
C LEU A 80 -8.70 4.79 9.75
N THR A 81 -9.77 3.98 9.80
CA THR A 81 -10.10 3.17 10.97
C THR A 81 -9.08 2.05 11.13
N MET A 82 -8.77 1.35 10.04
CA MET A 82 -7.82 0.24 10.02
C MET A 82 -6.44 0.70 10.50
N SER A 83 -5.86 1.77 9.93
CA SER A 83 -4.53 2.31 10.25
C SER A 83 -3.36 1.29 10.19
N PRO A 84 -2.17 1.68 9.70
CA PRO A 84 -0.99 0.81 9.76
C PRO A 84 -0.66 0.36 11.19
N LYS A 85 -0.98 1.18 12.20
CA LYS A 85 -0.67 0.90 13.61
C LYS A 85 -1.53 -0.21 14.21
N GLN A 86 -2.71 -0.51 13.66
CA GLN A 86 -3.56 -1.60 14.18
C GLN A 86 -3.35 -2.91 13.40
N VAL A 87 -2.82 -2.84 12.17
CA VAL A 87 -2.50 -4.01 11.36
C VAL A 87 -1.02 -4.32 11.49
N LEU A 88 -0.69 -5.28 12.35
CA LEU A 88 0.69 -5.72 12.48
C LEU A 88 1.14 -6.45 11.21
N PRO A 89 2.28 -6.08 10.59
CA PRO A 89 2.78 -6.76 9.40
C PRO A 89 3.18 -8.21 9.68
N ILE A 90 3.57 -8.50 10.92
CA ILE A 90 4.08 -9.76 11.42
C ILE A 90 3.63 -9.88 12.87
N SER A 91 3.10 -11.03 13.27
CA SER A 91 2.74 -11.25 14.68
C SER A 91 4.01 -11.28 15.56
N GLN A 92 3.90 -10.91 16.84
CA GLN A 92 5.06 -10.92 17.75
C GLN A 92 5.69 -12.32 17.89
N ALA A 93 4.86 -13.36 17.93
CA ALA A 93 5.34 -14.75 18.02
C ALA A 93 6.16 -15.13 16.79
N GLU A 94 5.67 -14.78 15.60
CA GLU A 94 6.35 -15.10 14.34
C GLU A 94 7.57 -14.22 14.10
N LEU A 95 7.56 -12.96 14.56
CA LEU A 95 8.60 -11.99 14.28
C LEU A 95 9.99 -12.55 14.60
N PHE A 96 10.16 -13.14 15.77
CA PHE A 96 11.45 -13.62 16.26
C PHE A 96 11.89 -14.97 15.66
N GLU A 97 11.04 -15.64 14.89
CA GLU A 97 11.37 -16.87 14.18
C GLU A 97 11.92 -16.61 12.76
N LEU A 98 11.77 -15.39 12.26
CA LEU A 98 12.18 -15.02 10.91
C LEU A 98 13.69 -14.76 10.83
N ASP A 99 14.28 -15.12 9.68
CA ASP A 99 15.57 -14.56 9.27
C ASP A 99 15.42 -13.14 8.72
N GLU A 100 16.55 -12.43 8.61
CA GLU A 100 16.57 -11.03 8.16
C GLU A 100 15.93 -10.87 6.77
N LYS A 101 16.20 -11.83 5.86
CA LYS A 101 15.65 -11.81 4.50
C LYS A 101 14.13 -11.93 4.50
N SER A 102 13.56 -12.81 5.32
CA SER A 102 12.12 -13.01 5.43
C SER A 102 11.44 -11.81 6.08
N LEU A 103 12.05 -11.22 7.12
CA LEU A 103 11.60 -9.95 7.70
C LEU A 103 11.50 -8.86 6.63
N MET A 104 12.60 -8.61 5.90
CA MET A 104 12.64 -7.57 4.86
C MET A 104 11.60 -7.82 3.76
N SER A 105 11.40 -9.08 3.38
CA SER A 105 10.37 -9.47 2.39
C SER A 105 8.96 -9.15 2.89
N ARG A 106 8.64 -9.50 4.14
CA ARG A 106 7.32 -9.24 4.75
C ARG A 106 7.02 -7.76 4.91
N LEU A 107 8.00 -6.98 5.41
CA LEU A 107 7.85 -5.53 5.52
C LEU A 107 7.65 -4.87 4.16
N ARG A 108 8.36 -5.35 3.13
CA ARG A 108 8.17 -4.88 1.76
C ARG A 108 6.77 -5.20 1.25
N LEU A 109 6.26 -6.41 1.48
CA LEU A 109 4.92 -6.82 1.10
C LEU A 109 3.85 -5.94 1.78
N PHE A 110 3.97 -5.75 3.10
CA PHE A 110 3.09 -4.89 3.87
C PHE A 110 3.05 -3.46 3.33
N ARG A 111 4.23 -2.88 3.07
CA ARG A 111 4.33 -1.55 2.45
C ARG A 111 3.66 -1.51 1.09
N HIS A 112 3.84 -2.55 0.25
CA HIS A 112 3.22 -2.58 -1.06
C HIS A 112 1.69 -2.56 -0.99
N GLN A 113 1.10 -3.35 -0.08
CA GLN A 113 -0.35 -3.39 0.12
C GLN A 113 -0.91 -2.02 0.53
N TRP A 114 -0.29 -1.38 1.52
CA TRP A 114 -0.72 -0.04 1.97
C TRP A 114 -0.58 1.03 0.89
N MET A 115 0.53 1.00 0.13
CA MET A 115 0.72 1.93 -0.97
C MET A 115 -0.32 1.76 -2.08
N CYS A 116 -0.73 0.53 -2.40
CA CYS A 116 -1.80 0.30 -3.37
C CYS A 116 -3.12 0.93 -2.91
N ARG A 117 -3.52 0.72 -1.64
CA ARG A 117 -4.71 1.35 -1.04
C ARG A 117 -4.65 2.88 -1.13
N LEU A 118 -3.52 3.46 -0.71
CA LEU A 118 -3.33 4.92 -0.69
C LEU A 118 -3.35 5.52 -2.09
N ILE A 119 -2.58 4.97 -3.03
CA ILE A 119 -2.51 5.51 -4.41
C ILE A 119 -3.87 5.38 -5.10
N TYR A 120 -4.59 4.27 -4.88
CA TYR A 120 -5.92 4.09 -5.44
C TYR A 120 -6.88 5.19 -4.98
N LEU A 121 -6.95 5.44 -3.66
CA LEU A 121 -7.80 6.49 -3.10
C LEU A 121 -7.35 7.90 -3.50
N ASP A 122 -6.04 8.16 -3.55
CA ASP A 122 -5.47 9.46 -3.91
C ASP A 122 -5.80 9.84 -5.36
N LEU A 123 -5.59 8.92 -6.30
CA LEU A 123 -5.87 9.16 -7.72
C LEU A 123 -7.36 9.38 -8.00
N LEU A 124 -8.22 8.76 -7.20
CA LEU A 124 -9.68 8.96 -7.26
C LEU A 124 -10.17 10.13 -6.40
N GLN A 125 -9.26 10.83 -5.71
CA GLN A 125 -9.57 11.93 -4.77
C GLN A 125 -10.57 11.53 -3.68
N LYS A 126 -10.53 10.26 -3.25
CA LYS A 126 -11.36 9.70 -2.17
C LYS A 126 -10.72 9.86 -0.79
N ILE A 127 -9.47 10.33 -0.70
CA ILE A 127 -8.76 10.63 0.54
C ILE A 127 -8.14 12.04 0.45
N ASP A 128 -8.12 12.78 1.56
CA ASP A 128 -7.45 14.08 1.60
C ASP A 128 -5.94 13.94 1.87
N LEU A 129 -5.19 15.00 1.54
CA LEU A 129 -3.73 15.01 1.67
C LEU A 129 -3.26 14.84 3.13
N LYS A 130 -3.99 15.40 4.10
CA LYS A 130 -3.61 15.35 5.51
C LYS A 130 -3.73 13.91 6.03
N ASP A 131 -4.81 13.25 5.71
CA ASP A 131 -5.09 11.87 6.09
C ASP A 131 -4.15 10.89 5.36
N LEU A 132 -3.91 11.10 4.07
CA LEU A 132 -2.93 10.34 3.30
C LEU A 132 -1.53 10.43 3.91
N THR A 133 -1.06 11.64 4.21
CA THR A 133 0.27 11.84 4.80
C THR A 133 0.38 11.28 6.21
N LYS A 134 -0.68 11.39 7.02
CA LYS A 134 -0.75 10.74 8.33
C LYS A 134 -0.57 9.23 8.20
N ILE A 135 -1.32 8.57 7.31
CA ILE A 135 -1.20 7.11 7.11
C ILE A 135 0.20 6.74 6.61
N LEU A 136 0.79 7.53 5.71
CA LEU A 136 2.17 7.29 5.26
C LEU A 136 3.19 7.37 6.41
N SER A 137 3.04 8.34 7.30
CA SER A 137 3.88 8.44 8.51
C SER A 137 3.67 7.25 9.44
N GLU A 138 2.43 6.84 9.67
CA GLU A 138 2.11 5.66 10.48
C GLU A 138 2.70 4.37 9.88
N LEU A 139 2.65 4.23 8.55
CA LEU A 139 3.26 3.09 7.86
C LEU A 139 4.77 3.05 8.05
N ALA A 140 5.43 4.20 7.96
CA ALA A 140 6.86 4.32 8.19
C ALA A 140 7.21 3.96 9.65
N ASP A 141 6.49 4.51 10.63
CA ASP A 141 6.68 4.20 12.05
C ASP A 141 6.61 2.69 12.30
N VAL A 142 5.59 2.01 11.78
CA VAL A 142 5.38 0.56 11.97
C VAL A 142 6.51 -0.26 11.35
N CYS A 143 6.96 0.11 10.15
CA CYS A 143 8.05 -0.59 9.48
C CYS A 143 9.37 -0.42 10.24
N VAL A 144 9.66 0.80 10.71
CA VAL A 144 10.86 1.09 11.52
C VAL A 144 10.81 0.34 12.84
N GLN A 145 9.69 0.43 13.57
CA GLN A 145 9.55 -0.20 14.87
C GLN A 145 9.64 -1.72 14.79
N THR A 146 9.02 -2.33 13.78
CA THR A 146 9.08 -3.78 13.57
C THR A 146 10.51 -4.24 13.24
N SER A 147 11.21 -3.49 12.39
CA SER A 147 12.62 -3.77 12.06
C SER A 147 13.50 -3.66 13.31
N LEU A 148 13.32 -2.60 14.09
CA LEU A 148 14.09 -2.36 15.32
C LEU A 148 13.85 -3.46 16.36
N SER A 149 12.59 -3.85 16.58
CA SER A 149 12.23 -4.92 17.50
C SER A 149 12.87 -6.26 17.10
N TRP A 150 12.86 -6.60 15.81
CA TRP A 150 13.53 -7.79 15.31
C TRP A 150 15.05 -7.73 15.49
N LEU A 151 15.68 -6.62 15.09
CA LEU A 151 17.12 -6.43 15.17
C LEU A 151 17.62 -6.53 16.61
N LYS A 152 16.94 -5.86 17.56
CA LYS A 152 17.26 -5.92 18.99
C LYS A 152 17.26 -7.38 19.44
N ASN A 153 16.18 -8.12 19.22
CA ASN A 153 16.09 -9.52 19.65
C ASN A 153 17.16 -10.42 19.01
N ASN A 154 17.40 -10.30 17.70
CA ASN A 154 18.29 -11.19 16.98
C ASN A 154 19.77 -10.95 17.33
N TYR A 155 20.16 -9.70 17.59
CA TYR A 155 21.56 -9.33 17.81
C TYR A 155 21.95 -9.14 19.28
N GLN A 156 20.99 -8.97 20.19
CA GLN A 156 21.26 -8.85 21.63
C GLN A 156 22.00 -10.08 22.18
N ASN A 157 21.68 -11.29 21.70
CA ASN A 157 22.39 -12.50 22.13
C ASN A 157 23.84 -12.57 21.62
N LEU A 158 24.16 -11.89 20.52
CA LEU A 158 25.49 -11.90 19.91
C LEU A 158 26.39 -10.79 20.46
N TYR A 159 25.81 -9.63 20.75
CA TYR A 159 26.56 -8.40 21.07
C TYR A 159 26.21 -7.78 22.42
N GLY A 160 25.25 -8.33 23.16
CA GLY A 160 24.71 -7.72 24.36
C GLY A 160 23.82 -6.52 24.05
N ASP A 161 23.54 -5.72 25.08
CA ASP A 161 22.73 -4.50 24.95
C ASP A 161 23.55 -3.31 24.46
N ALA A 162 22.91 -2.43 23.70
CA ALA A 162 23.52 -1.16 23.30
C ALA A 162 23.73 -0.26 24.52
N LEU A 163 24.95 0.27 24.65
CA LEU A 163 25.33 1.22 25.70
C LEU A 163 25.43 2.63 25.12
N ASP A 164 25.14 3.64 25.94
CA ASP A 164 25.34 5.04 25.60
C ASP A 164 26.83 5.44 25.71
N SER A 165 27.12 6.73 25.53
CA SER A 165 28.48 7.26 25.64
C SER A 165 29.09 7.12 27.04
N ASP A 166 28.26 6.98 28.07
CA ASP A 166 28.67 6.86 29.47
C ASP A 166 28.74 5.40 29.94
N GLY A 167 28.36 4.45 29.08
CA GLY A 167 28.40 3.01 29.36
C GLY A 167 27.12 2.47 30.00
N GLU A 168 26.03 3.26 30.00
CA GLU A 168 24.73 2.88 30.55
C GLU A 168 23.81 2.31 29.44
N LEU A 169 22.82 1.49 29.82
CA LEU A 169 21.90 0.88 28.85
C LEU A 169 21.04 1.92 28.13
N VAL A 170 21.03 1.88 26.79
CA VAL A 170 20.15 2.73 25.97
C VAL A 170 18.72 2.19 26.06
N SER A 171 17.89 2.86 26.87
CA SER A 171 16.45 2.56 27.02
C SER A 171 15.67 2.82 25.75
#